data_AF-A0A316EX58-F1
#
_entry.id   AF-A0A316EX58-F1
#
_cell.length_a   1.000
_cell.length_b   1.000
_cell.length_c   1.000
_cell.angle_alpha   90.00
_cell.angle_beta   90.00
_cell.angle_gamma   90.00
#
_symmetry.space_group_name_H-M   'P 1'
#
loop_
_entity.id
_entity.type
_entity.pdbx_description
1 polymer ?
#
loop_
_entity_poly.entity_id
_entity_poly.type
_entity_poly.pdbx_seq_one_letter_code
_entity_poly.pdbx_strand_id
1 'polypeptide(L)' 'MSTLTTPRLNPDVHAAYERQSSLVELGRMMRAERERYGLTHDQFAQALGIRAADIVQLERGHRSPM' A
#
# COMPACT_ATOMS: atom_id res chain seq x y z
N MET A 1 39.95 14.03 6.24
CA MET A 1 38.81 13.99 5.29
C MET A 1 38.14 12.63 5.43
N SER A 2 37.14 12.48 6.31
CA SER A 2 36.44 11.21 6.51
C SER A 2 35.57 10.89 5.30
N THR A 3 35.87 9.79 4.61
CA THR A 3 34.99 9.22 3.61
C THR A 3 33.83 8.52 4.33
N LEU A 4 32.64 9.10 4.24
CA LEU A 4 31.40 8.43 4.58
C LEU A 4 31.21 7.27 3.60
N THR A 5 31.63 6.07 4.00
CA THR A 5 31.24 4.83 3.32
C THR A 5 29.74 4.67 3.53
N THR A 6 28.95 5.01 2.51
CA THR A 6 27.53 4.65 2.48
C THR A 6 27.44 3.13 2.60
N PRO A 7 26.76 2.57 3.62
CA PRO A 7 26.60 1.13 3.70
C PRO A 7 25.83 0.67 2.47
N ARG A 8 26.42 -0.27 1.73
CA ARG A 8 25.78 -0.87 0.56
C ARG A 8 24.61 -1.74 1.04
N LEU A 9 23.41 -1.16 1.11
CA LEU A 9 22.18 -1.90 1.41
C LEU A 9 22.03 -3.07 0.41
N ASN A 10 21.63 -4.24 0.93
CA ASN A 10 21.38 -5.42 0.11
C ASN A 10 20.29 -5.07 -0.95
N PRO A 11 20.51 -5.33 -2.25
CA PRO A 11 19.52 -5.07 -3.30
C PRO A 11 18.14 -5.66 -3.03
N ASP A 12 18.05 -6.79 -2.31
CA ASP A 12 16.78 -7.40 -1.90
C ASP A 12 15.97 -6.47 -0.98
N VAL A 13 16.64 -5.70 -0.13
CA VAL A 13 16.03 -4.75 0.80
C VAL A 13 15.52 -3.53 0.03
N HIS A 14 16.24 -3.06 -0.98
CA HIS A 14 15.78 -1.96 -1.82
C HIS A 14 14.53 -2.37 -2.61
N ALA A 15 14.53 -3.54 -3.26
CA ALA A 15 13.37 -4.05 -3.97
C ALA A 15 12.14 -4.25 -3.06
N ALA A 16 12.36 -4.72 -1.83
CA ALA A 16 11.30 -4.84 -0.84
C ALA A 16 10.76 -3.46 -0.39
N TYR A 17 11.64 -2.48 -0.20
CA TYR A 17 11.29 -1.11 0.15
C TYR A 17 10.48 -0.43 -0.96
N GLU A 18 10.96 -0.50 -2.21
CA GLU A 18 10.27 0.03 -3.38
C GLU A 18 8.88 -0.60 -3.52
N ARG A 19 8.80 -1.93 -3.43
CA ARG A 19 7.51 -2.64 -3.47
C ARG A 19 6.55 -2.16 -2.37
N GLN A 20 7.04 -2.00 -1.15
CA GLN A 20 6.22 -1.54 -0.04
C GLN A 20 5.77 -0.08 -0.24
N SER A 21 6.64 0.78 -0.74
CA SER A 21 6.33 2.17 -1.10
C SER A 21 5.21 2.23 -2.15
N SER A 22 5.32 1.43 -3.22
CA SER A 22 4.30 1.35 -4.26
C SER A 22 2.94 0.86 -3.73
N LEU A 23 2.94 -0.11 -2.80
CA LEU A 23 1.70 -0.60 -2.18
C LEU A 23 1.05 0.49 -1.31
N VAL A 24 1.83 1.27 -0.57
CA VAL A 24 1.32 2.40 0.23
C VAL A 24 0.71 3.47 -0.66
N GLU A 25 1.34 3.78 -1.79
CA GLU A 25 0.82 4.76 -2.74
C GLU A 25 -0.50 4.30 -3.38
N LEU A 26 -0.56 3.05 -3.83
CA LEU A 26 -1.81 2.46 -4.34
C LEU A 26 -2.93 2.50 -3.30
N GLY A 27 -2.63 2.14 -2.05
CA GLY A 27 -3.60 2.19 -0.96
C GLY A 27 -4.18 3.59 -0.73
N ARG A 28 -3.33 4.62 -0.81
CA ARG A 28 -3.77 6.02 -0.73
C ARG A 28 -4.65 6.41 -1.90
N MET A 29 -4.33 5.99 -3.12
CA MET A 29 -5.15 6.25 -4.31
C MET A 29 -6.52 5.58 -4.20
N MET A 30 -6.57 4.32 -3.76
CA MET A 30 -7.83 3.60 -3.52
C MET A 30 -8.70 4.33 -2.49
N ARG A 31 -8.11 4.76 -1.38
CA ARG A 31 -8.80 5.51 -0.34
C ARG A 31 -9.36 6.83 -0.88
N ALA A 32 -8.55 7.58 -1.62
CA ALA A 32 -8.96 8.85 -2.20
C ALA A 32 -10.15 8.68 -3.13
N GLU A 33 -10.16 7.67 -4.00
CA GLU A 33 -11.27 7.42 -4.91
C GLU A 33 -12.53 6.95 -4.16
N ARG A 34 -12.38 6.09 -3.14
CA ARG A 34 -13.50 5.69 -2.28
C ARG A 34 -14.16 6.90 -1.60
N GLU A 35 -13.35 7.75 -0.99
CA GLU A 35 -13.81 8.97 -0.29
C GLU A 35 -14.41 9.98 -1.26
N ARG A 36 -13.85 10.12 -2.47
CA ARG A 36 -14.37 11.00 -3.54
C ARG A 36 -15.81 10.66 -3.95
N TYR A 37 -16.17 9.38 -3.97
CA TYR A 37 -17.54 8.93 -4.24
C TYR A 37 -18.42 8.81 -2.97
N GLY A 38 -17.89 9.15 -1.79
CA GLY A 38 -18.64 9.05 -0.52
C GLY A 38 -18.97 7.62 -0.10
N LEU A 39 -18.19 6.63 -0.56
CA LEU A 39 -18.46 5.22 -0.29
C LEU A 39 -17.91 4.78 1.07
N THR A 40 -18.67 3.93 1.76
CA THR A 40 -18.15 3.17 2.91
C THR A 40 -17.19 2.08 2.44
N HIS A 41 -16.39 1.53 3.36
CA HIS A 41 -15.53 0.38 3.06
C HIS A 41 -16.34 -0.81 2.53
N ASP A 42 -17.53 -1.07 3.08
CA ASP A 42 -18.40 -2.16 2.62
C ASP A 42 -18.92 -1.95 1.21
N GLN A 43 -19.37 -0.73 0.88
CA GLN A 43 -19.87 -0.41 -0.46
C GLN A 43 -18.77 -0.51 -1.52
N PHE A 44 -17.56 -0.04 -1.18
CA PHE A 44 -16.42 -0.13 -2.07
C PHE A 44 -15.93 -1.57 -2.24
N ALA A 45 -15.92 -2.35 -1.17
CA ALA A 45 -15.59 -3.77 -1.20
C ALA A 45 -16.59 -4.57 -2.05
N GLN A 46 -17.89 -4.26 -1.92
CA GLN A 46 -18.95 -4.86 -2.71
C GLN A 46 -18.77 -4.58 -4.21
N ALA A 47 -18.41 -3.35 -4.58
CA ALA A 47 -18.14 -2.98 -5.96
C ALA A 47 -16.94 -3.73 -6.57
N LEU A 48 -15.96 -4.10 -5.73
CA LEU A 48 -14.74 -4.82 -6.13
C LEU A 48 -14.85 -6.34 -5.96
N GLY A 49 -15.93 -6.85 -5.36
CA GLY A 49 -16.11 -8.29 -5.11
C GLY A 49 -15.13 -8.87 -4.07
N ILE A 50 -14.68 -8.06 -3.10
CA ILE A 50 -13.77 -8.48 -2.03
C ILE A 50 -14.35 -8.15 -0.65
N ARG A 51 -13.68 -8.56 0.45
CA ARG A 51 -14.19 -8.27 1.80
C ARG A 51 -13.83 -6.85 2.21
N ALA A 52 -14.67 -6.21 3.02
CA ALA A 52 -14.38 -4.88 3.57
C ALA A 52 -13.08 -4.83 4.39
N ALA A 53 -12.76 -5.92 5.11
CA ALA A 53 -11.49 -6.05 5.81
C ALA A 53 -10.28 -6.00 4.86
N ASP A 54 -10.41 -6.50 3.62
CA ASP A 54 -9.35 -6.45 2.63
C ASP A 54 -9.12 -5.01 2.13
N ILE A 55 -10.19 -4.23 1.95
CA ILE A 55 -10.06 -2.80 1.63
C ILE A 55 -9.27 -2.06 2.71
N VAL A 56 -9.56 -2.32 3.99
CA VAL A 56 -8.83 -1.66 5.09
C VAL A 56 -7.34 -1.98 5.06
N GLN A 57 -6.96 -3.21 4.72
CA GLN A 57 -5.54 -3.57 4.56
C GLN A 57 -4.91 -2.93 3.33
N LEU A 58 -5.61 -2.97 2.19
CA LEU A 58 -5.15 -2.40 0.93
C LEU A 58 -4.94 -0.88 1.05
N GLU A 59 -5.86 -0.15 1.68
CA GLU A 59 -5.75 1.30 1.90
C GLU A 59 -4.55 1.67 2.80
N ARG A 60 -4.05 0.73 3.60
CA ARG A 60 -2.85 0.89 4.44
C ARG A 60 -1.56 0.46 3.72
N GLY A 61 -1.66 -0.03 2.48
CA GLY A 61 -0.54 -0.61 1.75
C GLY A 61 -0.10 -1.97 2.31
N HIS A 62 -0.97 -2.64 3.06
CA HIS A 62 -0.72 -3.99 3.56
C HIS A 62 -1.25 -5.03 2.56
N ARG A 63 -0.55 -6.16 2.48
CA ARG A 63 -1.06 -7.33 1.78
C ARG A 63 -2.22 -7.90 2.58
N SER A 64 -3.40 -8.00 1.97
CA SER A 64 -4.47 -8.76 2.58
C SER A 64 -4.23 -10.26 2.35
N PRO A 65 -4.30 -11.11 3.40
CA PRO A 65 -4.37 -12.55 3.19
C PRO A 65 -5.74 -12.87 2.58
N MET A 66 -5.74 -13.17 1.28
CA MET A 66 -6.92 -13.73 0.58
C MET A 66 -7.39 -15.00 1.26
#